data_AF-A0A7W1H9X8-F1
#
_entry.id   AF-A0A7W1H9X8-F1
#
_cell.length_a   1.000
_cell.length_b   1.000
_cell.length_c   1.000
_cell.angle_alpha   90.00
_cell.angle_beta   90.00
_cell.angle_gamma   90.00
#
_symmetry.space_group_name_H-M   'P 1'
#
loop_
_entity.id
_entity.type
_entity.pdbx_description
1 polymer ?
#
loop_
_entity_poly.entity_id
_entity_poly.type
_entity_poly.pdbx_seq_one_letter_code
_entity_poly.pdbx_strand_id
1 'polypeptide(L)' 'MTTTTHHPEAAALITLEDQWGAHNYHPLDIVIERGEGAWVFDVEGKKYLDCLSAYSAVNQGHCHPR' A
#
# COMPACT_ATOMS: atom_id res chain seq x y z
N MET A 1 16.40 -17.63 -0.24
CA MET A 1 16.06 -17.14 -1.59
C MET A 1 14.82 -16.27 -1.46
N THR A 2 14.99 -14.96 -1.26
CA THR A 2 13.89 -14.00 -1.33
C THR A 2 13.62 -13.75 -2.81
N THR A 3 12.51 -14.26 -3.32
CA THR A 3 12.00 -13.83 -4.63
C THR A 3 11.64 -12.36 -4.51
N THR A 4 12.49 -11.48 -5.02
CA THR A 4 12.12 -10.08 -5.27
C THR A 4 11.04 -10.13 -6.34
N THR A 5 9.77 -10.05 -5.94
CA THR A 5 8.69 -9.74 -6.88
C THR A 5 8.99 -8.35 -7.42
N HIS A 6 9.35 -8.26 -8.70
CA HIS A 6 9.41 -6.98 -9.38
C HIS A 6 8.00 -6.43 -9.44
N HIS A 7 7.81 -5.27 -8.80
CA HIS A 7 6.56 -4.53 -8.81
C HIS A 7 6.70 -3.32 -9.75
N PRO A 8 6.69 -3.51 -11.08
CA PRO A 8 6.98 -2.43 -12.04
C PRO A 8 5.99 -1.27 -11.94
N GLU A 9 4.73 -1.52 -11.60
CA GLU A 9 3.72 -0.46 -11.53
C GLU A 9 3.90 0.37 -10.24
N ALA A 10 4.10 -0.30 -9.11
CA ALA A 10 4.41 0.38 -7.85
C ALA A 10 5.69 1.23 -7.99
N ALA A 11 6.73 0.71 -8.63
CA ALA A 11 7.98 1.44 -8.85
C ALA A 11 7.79 2.71 -9.70
N ALA A 12 6.95 2.65 -10.74
CA ALA A 12 6.64 3.84 -11.55
C ALA A 12 5.90 4.91 -10.74
N LEU A 13 4.94 4.50 -9.90
CA LEU A 13 4.19 5.42 -9.03
C LEU A 13 5.05 6.02 -7.92
N ILE A 14 5.93 5.22 -7.31
CA ILE A 14 6.91 5.69 -6.31
C ILE A 14 7.88 6.68 -6.94
N THR A 15 8.35 6.44 -8.17
CA THR A 15 9.22 7.39 -8.89
C THR A 15 8.50 8.71 -9.15
N LEU A 16 7.21 8.66 -9.47
CA LEU A 16 6.39 9.86 -9.65
C LEU A 16 6.23 10.63 -8.33
N GLU A 17 5.97 9.94 -7.21
CA GLU A 17 5.93 10.57 -5.88
C GLU A 17 7.28 11.18 -5.51
N ASP A 18 8.39 10.47 -5.74
CA ASP A 18 9.75 10.93 -5.43
C ASP A 18 10.15 12.19 -6.21
N GLN A 19 9.67 12.32 -7.46
CA GLN A 19 9.97 13.47 -8.31
C GLN A 19 9.25 14.75 -7.87
N TRP A 20 8.01 14.63 -7.39
CA TRP A 20 7.13 15.78 -7.19
C TRP A 20 6.72 16.02 -5.72
N GLY A 21 6.87 15.02 -4.87
CA GLY A 21 6.58 15.06 -3.44
C GLY A 21 7.76 15.50 -2.58
N ALA A 22 7.48 16.01 -1.38
CA ALA A 22 8.52 16.31 -0.40
C ALA A 22 9.01 15.04 0.29
N HIS A 23 10.32 14.94 0.54
CA HIS A 23 10.95 13.77 1.17
C HIS A 23 10.91 13.79 2.70
N ASN A 24 9.71 13.89 3.29
CA ASN A 24 9.52 13.92 4.75
C ASN A 24 8.94 12.62 5.34
N TYR A 25 8.71 11.60 4.50
CA TYR A 25 8.31 10.25 4.87
C TYR A 25 9.25 9.21 4.28
N HIS A 26 9.23 8.00 4.85
CA HIS A 26 9.95 6.83 4.33
C HIS A 26 9.02 5.62 4.29
N PRO A 27 8.11 5.56 3.28
CA PRO A 27 7.13 4.49 3.16
C PRO A 27 7.80 3.15 2.77
N LEU A 28 7.05 2.06 2.92
CA LEU A 28 7.43 0.77 2.33
C LEU A 28 7.25 0.84 0.81
N ASP A 29 8.01 0.03 0.06
CA ASP A 29 7.93 -0.07 -1.41
C ASP A 29 6.67 -0.82 -1.87
N ILE A 30 5.50 -0.33 -1.51
CA ILE A 30 4.18 -0.87 -1.84
C ILE A 30 3.20 0.27 -2.08
N VAL A 31 2.40 0.13 -3.14
CA VAL A 31 1.33 1.09 -3.46
C VAL A 31 0.00 0.35 -3.40
N ILE A 32 -0.86 0.72 -2.45
CA ILE A 32 -2.17 0.12 -2.22
C ILE A 32 -3.23 0.82 -3.09
N GLU A 33 -3.99 0.07 -3.88
CA GLU A 33 -5.10 0.59 -4.69
C GLU A 33 -6.48 0.36 -4.06
N ARG A 34 -6.62 -0.67 -3.22
CA ARG A 34 -7.92 -1.06 -2.64
C ARG A 34 -7.76 -1.68 -1.26
N GLY A 35 -8.72 -1.40 -0.38
CA GLY A 35 -8.86 -2.05 0.92
C GLY A 35 -10.26 -2.60 1.15
N GLU A 36 -10.37 -3.70 1.90
CA GLU A 36 -11.63 -4.33 2.30
C GLU A 36 -11.46 -5.08 3.63
N GLY A 37 -12.11 -4.60 4.69
CA GLY A 37 -11.95 -5.16 6.04
C GLY A 37 -10.49 -5.06 6.50
N ALA A 38 -9.87 -6.19 6.84
CA ALA A 38 -8.45 -6.25 7.24
C ALA A 38 -7.49 -6.50 6.04
N TRP A 39 -7.99 -6.53 4.81
CA TRP A 39 -7.19 -6.85 3.63
C TRP A 39 -6.95 -5.62 2.78
N VAL A 40 -5.74 -5.52 2.22
CA VAL A 40 -5.38 -4.51 1.22
C VAL A 40 -4.80 -5.19 -0.02
N PHE A 41 -4.93 -4.51 -1.16
CA PHE A 41 -4.51 -4.98 -2.47
C PHE A 41 -3.60 -3.93 -3.09
N ASP A 42 -2.40 -4.33 -3.51
CA ASP A 42 -1.52 -3.44 -4.26
C ASP A 42 -2.00 -3.28 -5.71
N VAL A 43 -1.42 -2.33 -6.42
CA VAL A 43 -1.69 -2.01 -7.84
C VAL A 43 -1.47 -3.19 -8.80
N GLU A 44 -0.83 -4.27 -8.35
CA GLU A 44 -0.62 -5.49 -9.12
C GLU A 44 -1.55 -6.63 -8.68
N GLY A 45 -2.54 -6.32 -7.83
CA GLY A 45 -3.56 -7.23 -7.34
C GLY A 45 -3.08 -8.18 -6.23
N LYS A 46 -1.86 -8.05 -5.72
CA LYS A 46 -1.39 -8.88 -4.60
C LYS A 46 -2.08 -8.45 -3.32
N LYS A 47 -2.58 -9.46 -2.59
CA LYS A 47 -3.37 -9.29 -1.37
C LYS A 47 -2.49 -9.42 -0.13
N TYR A 48 -2.65 -8.49 0.81
CA TYR A 48 -1.90 -8.44 2.07
C TYR A 48 -2.85 -8.30 3.26
N LEU A 49 -2.48 -8.91 4.39
CA LEU A 49 -3.13 -8.66 5.68
C LEU A 49 -2.58 -7.36 6.25
N ASP A 50 -3.45 -6.39 6.53
CA ASP A 50 -3.08 -5.15 7.21
C ASP A 50 -3.02 -5.36 8.72
N CYS A 51 -1.80 -5.32 9.27
CA CYS A 51 -1.55 -5.40 10.71
C CYS A 51 -1.22 -4.04 11.35
N LEU A 52 -1.36 -2.94 10.61
CA LEU A 52 -1.13 -1.57 11.08
C LEU A 52 -2.44 -0.80 11.28
N SER A 53 -3.45 -1.07 10.45
CA SER A 53 -4.75 -0.40 10.47
C SER A 53 -4.65 1.13 10.39
N ALA A 54 -3.69 1.63 9.59
CA ALA A 54 -3.37 3.05 9.46
C ALA A 54 -3.29 3.78 10.82
N TYR A 55 -2.53 3.22 11.77
CA TYR A 55 -2.45 3.72 13.15
C TYR A 55 -3.83 3.80 13.83
N SER A 56 -4.60 2.70 13.73
CA SER A 56 -5.96 2.56 14.27
C SER A 56 -7.02 3.49 13.63
N ALA A 57 -6.71 4.18 12.53
CA ALA A 57 -7.70 4.99 11.82
C ALA A 57 -8.81 4.15 11.17
N VAL A 58 -8.52 2.89 10.83
CA VAL A 58 -9.47 1.96 10.18
C VAL A 58 -9.83 0.78 11.07
N ASN A 59 -10.15 1.04 12.34
CA ASN A 59 -10.53 0.00 13.32
C ASN A 59 -11.71 -0.89 12.88
N GLN A 60 -12.66 -0.32 12.15
CA GLN A 60 -13.84 -1.02 11.62
C GLN A 60 -13.51 -1.84 10.36
N GLY A 61 -12.31 -1.66 9.81
CA GLY A 61 -11.86 -2.21 8.54
C GLY A 61 -11.94 -1.20 7.39
N HIS A 62 -11.05 -1.38 6.41
CA HIS A 62 -11.04 -0.62 5.17
C HIS A 62 -12.39 -0.72 4.45
N CYS A 63 -12.92 0.42 4.01
CA CYS A 63 -14.15 0.54 3.22
C CYS A 63 -15.37 -0.18 3.83
N HIS A 64 -15.51 -0.18 5.15
CA HIS A 64 -16.68 -0.75 5.81
C HIS A 64 -17.97 -0.06 5.30
N PRO A 65 -19.04 -0.81 4.96
CA PRO A 65 -20.22 -0.26 4.30
C PRO A 65 -21.12 0.62 5.19
N ARG A 66 -20.88 0.65 6.51
CA ARG A 66 -21.70 1.37 7.49
C ARG A 66 -20.90 1.90 8.67
#